data_AF-A0A8J3V0Z5-F1
#
_entry.id   AF-A0A8J3V0Z5-F1
#
_cell.length_a   1.000
_cell.length_b   1.000
_cell.length_c   1.000
_cell.angle_alpha   90.00
_cell.angle_beta   90.00
_cell.angle_gamma   90.00
#
_symmetry.space_group_name_H-M   'P 1'
#
loop_
_entity.id
_entity.type
_entity.pdbx_description
1 polymer ?
#
loop_
_entity_poly.entity_id
_entity_poly.type
_entity_poly.pdbx_seq_one_letter_code
_entity_poly.pdbx_strand_id
1 'polypeptide(L)'
;MNGQAPAGVTSASAAPAGAPSASAVPPDVPSASAAPGRHREAVRPLLLGGRRALVDGHPICACCGAAVVPHGPDRWRHLPAGKPYPRRSRWLAPITLAELRELPTYEDFAARYPDAVRPAGGPASATTEQDWIEGRRRLETYHAALGELGRSRLGPAGNPYLELVAILAGGPPGVGPLRLSPGLARMLDLPGRRRELAGRLAWAIPNEAALACVADHSPVLDGGAGTGYWAALLRLRGVDVRAVDTAPAASGGNRFHQADAPGFAQVERLSTEEAVRADPHRTLLLCWPPPDDDAAGYGALRAYRGDTLLYVGGDQDGPTGTVRLHRELALNWTLAEEFGLPSWPGIPDRLTVWRRKPGRRPQRGLDRCPECGRFQPVGAIGRCDRCFTARPPALAVRVDGRRVEYPQHVVDRMPPALRAALSDSPNRIC
;
A
#
# COMPACT_ATOMS: atom_id res chain seq x y z
N MET A 1 46.95 -17.11 -42.80
CA MET A 1 46.74 -15.99 -43.74
C MET A 1 45.60 -15.16 -43.17
N ASN A 2 45.97 -14.29 -42.23
CA ASN A 2 45.87 -12.82 -42.33
C ASN A 2 44.40 -12.39 -42.12
N GLY A 3 43.92 -12.06 -40.91
CA GLY A 3 44.60 -11.48 -39.75
C GLY A 3 44.48 -9.97 -39.81
N GLN A 4 43.76 -9.37 -38.84
CA GLN A 4 44.13 -8.16 -38.09
C GLN A 4 42.89 -7.52 -37.43
N ALA A 5 42.81 -7.64 -36.10
CA ALA A 5 42.82 -6.44 -35.27
C ALA A 5 44.30 -6.00 -35.15
N PRO A 6 44.63 -4.71 -34.95
CA PRO A 6 44.67 -4.18 -33.58
C PRO A 6 44.37 -2.65 -33.49
N ALA A 7 44.00 -2.14 -32.32
CA ALA A 7 44.82 -1.25 -31.45
C ALA A 7 43.94 -0.02 -31.15
N GLY A 8 44.01 0.67 -30.02
CA GLY A 8 44.90 0.58 -28.88
C GLY A 8 44.39 1.53 -27.79
N VAL A 9 44.82 1.22 -26.57
CA VAL A 9 44.61 1.94 -25.32
C VAL A 9 45.39 3.25 -25.34
N THR A 10 44.86 4.33 -24.75
CA THR A 10 45.68 5.23 -23.93
C THR A 10 44.91 5.69 -22.70
N SER A 11 45.34 5.17 -21.57
CA SER A 11 45.27 5.80 -20.26
C SER A 11 46.04 7.13 -20.27
N ALA A 12 45.59 8.09 -19.47
CA ALA A 12 46.45 9.16 -18.97
C ALA A 12 46.31 9.20 -17.44
N SER A 13 47.41 8.82 -16.79
CA SER A 13 47.65 8.86 -15.37
C SER A 13 48.02 10.27 -14.92
N ALA A 14 47.41 10.68 -13.81
CA ALA A 14 47.85 11.51 -12.70
C ALA A 14 49.12 12.39 -12.74
N ALA A 15 48.93 13.56 -12.11
CA ALA A 15 49.79 14.29 -11.16
C ALA A 15 50.75 15.37 -11.73
N PRO A 16 51.04 16.49 -11.00
CA PRO A 16 51.10 16.54 -9.54
C PRO A 16 50.48 17.75 -8.79
N ALA A 17 50.34 17.48 -7.49
CA ALA A 17 50.17 18.30 -6.31
C ALA A 17 50.39 19.83 -6.38
N GLY A 18 49.39 20.56 -5.88
CA GLY A 18 49.53 21.84 -5.19
C GLY A 18 48.72 21.80 -3.89
N ALA A 19 49.39 21.91 -2.75
CA ALA A 19 48.79 21.90 -1.41
C ALA A 19 48.05 23.24 -1.11
N PRO A 20 47.19 23.29 -0.09
CA PRO A 20 46.06 24.21 -0.03
C PRO A 20 46.37 25.54 0.67
N SER A 21 45.76 26.62 0.18
CA SER A 21 45.63 27.89 0.90
C SER A 21 44.26 27.97 1.57
N ALA A 22 44.27 28.51 2.78
CA ALA A 22 43.20 28.50 3.76
C ALA A 22 42.01 29.41 3.42
N SER A 23 40.89 29.08 4.06
CA SER A 23 39.82 29.98 4.49
C SER A 23 38.81 30.45 3.44
N ALA A 24 37.65 29.79 3.43
CA ALA A 24 36.34 30.45 3.50
C ALA A 24 35.28 29.40 3.87
N VAL A 25 34.96 29.32 5.15
CA VAL A 25 33.80 28.58 5.66
C VAL A 25 32.54 29.35 5.22
N PRO A 26 31.61 28.76 4.43
CA PRO A 26 30.30 29.37 4.23
C PRO A 26 29.51 29.32 5.55
N PRO A 27 28.72 30.35 5.89
CA PRO A 27 28.07 30.45 7.19
C PRO A 27 26.93 29.43 7.31
N ASP A 28 26.93 28.72 8.43
CA ASP A 28 25.79 28.11 9.13
C ASP A 28 24.73 27.39 8.27
N VAL A 29 24.98 26.11 8.00
CA VAL A 29 23.89 25.12 7.98
C VAL A 29 23.48 24.92 9.45
N PRO A 30 22.22 25.15 9.86
CA PRO A 30 21.82 24.85 11.22
C PRO A 30 21.88 23.34 11.44
N SER A 31 22.98 22.90 12.03
CA SER A 31 23.08 21.68 12.83
C SER A 31 22.16 21.86 14.03
N ALA A 32 20.89 21.54 13.86
CA ALA A 32 19.97 21.31 14.95
C ALA A 32 19.61 19.83 14.97
N SER A 33 20.56 19.01 15.43
CA SER A 33 20.21 17.83 16.22
C SER A 33 19.53 18.33 17.50
N ALA A 34 18.27 18.74 17.37
CA ALA A 34 17.43 19.04 18.50
C ALA A 34 17.12 17.72 19.19
N ALA A 35 17.40 17.62 20.49
CA ALA A 35 16.97 16.48 21.29
C ALA A 35 15.49 16.16 21.01
N PRO A 36 15.11 14.87 20.88
CA PRO A 36 13.77 14.49 20.47
C PRO A 36 12.71 15.21 21.31
N GLY A 37 11.81 15.91 20.63
CA GLY A 37 10.72 16.67 21.26
C GLY A 37 11.03 18.12 21.67
N ARG A 38 12.24 18.65 21.41
CA ARG A 38 12.62 20.04 21.75
C ARG A 38 12.87 20.90 20.51
N HIS A 39 11.82 21.38 19.86
CA HIS A 39 11.90 22.37 18.78
C HIS A 39 10.83 23.46 18.91
N ARG A 40 11.06 24.62 18.28
CA ARG A 40 10.14 25.77 18.31
C ARG A 40 9.02 25.68 17.27
N GLU A 41 9.20 24.86 16.24
CA GLU A 41 8.22 24.65 15.17
C GLU A 41 6.96 23.95 15.69
N ALA A 42 5.83 24.18 15.03
CA ALA A 42 4.57 23.53 15.39
C ALA A 42 4.68 22.01 15.22
N VAL A 43 4.33 21.27 16.26
CA VAL A 43 4.30 19.80 16.18
C VAL A 43 3.24 19.38 15.17
N ARG A 44 3.67 18.62 14.16
CA ARG A 44 2.86 18.07 13.06
C ARG A 44 3.42 16.70 12.68
N PRO A 45 2.57 15.77 12.22
CA PRO A 45 3.06 14.48 11.76
C PRO A 45 3.78 14.64 10.42
N LEU A 46 4.85 13.88 10.21
CA LEU A 46 5.45 13.75 8.89
C LEU A 46 4.46 13.08 7.95
N LEU A 47 4.21 13.69 6.79
CA LEU A 47 3.37 13.12 5.75
C LEU A 47 4.23 12.66 4.56
N LEU A 48 4.08 11.41 4.15
CA LEU A 48 4.66 10.82 2.94
C LEU A 48 3.51 10.41 2.03
N GLY A 49 3.41 11.01 0.84
CA GLY A 49 2.29 10.76 -0.09
C GLY A 49 0.92 11.01 0.55
N GLY A 50 0.81 12.02 1.44
CA GLY A 50 -0.42 12.34 2.17
C GLY A 50 -0.75 11.41 3.34
N ARG A 51 0.09 10.39 3.62
CA ARG A 51 -0.08 9.48 4.76
C ARG A 51 0.92 9.78 5.86
N ARG A 52 0.51 9.57 7.12
CA ARG A 52 1.41 9.71 8.26
C ARG A 52 2.52 8.67 8.19
N ALA A 53 3.78 9.12 8.20
CA ALA A 53 4.93 8.24 8.31
C ALA A 53 4.93 7.57 9.69
N LEU A 54 5.07 6.25 9.73
CA LEU A 54 5.12 5.47 10.97
C LEU A 54 6.53 4.90 11.16
N VAL A 55 7.06 5.01 12.37
CA VAL A 55 8.26 4.29 12.83
C VAL A 55 7.87 3.62 14.13
N ASP A 56 8.27 2.36 14.32
CA ASP A 56 7.93 1.56 15.51
C ASP A 56 6.42 1.54 15.84
N GLY A 57 5.58 1.60 14.80
CA GLY A 57 4.12 1.52 14.89
C GLY A 57 3.39 2.83 15.22
N HIS A 58 4.08 3.97 15.26
CA HIS A 58 3.47 5.27 15.59
C HIS A 58 3.88 6.42 14.65
N PRO A 59 3.00 7.43 14.43
CA PRO A 59 3.34 8.64 13.68
C PRO A 59 4.51 9.40 14.29
N ILE A 60 5.36 9.97 13.44
CA ILE A 60 6.53 10.76 13.85
C ILE A 60 6.37 12.24 13.50
N CYS A 61 7.03 13.11 14.25
CA CYS A 61 7.06 14.56 14.05
C CYS A 61 7.81 14.89 12.76
N ALA A 62 7.26 15.78 11.94
CA ALA A 62 7.88 16.26 10.69
C ALA A 62 9.22 16.97 10.92
N CYS A 63 9.43 17.54 12.10
CA CYS A 63 10.60 18.35 12.43
C CYS A 63 11.71 17.50 13.04
N CYS A 64 11.40 16.71 14.09
CA CYS A 64 12.41 16.01 14.89
C CYS A 64 12.32 14.49 14.87
N GLY A 65 11.35 13.89 14.18
CA GLY A 65 11.20 12.43 14.13
C GLY A 65 10.65 11.78 15.41
N ALA A 66 10.47 12.52 16.51
CA ALA A 66 9.88 11.99 17.73
C ALA A 66 8.41 11.58 17.53
N ALA A 67 7.95 10.57 18.26
CA ALA A 67 6.55 10.12 18.20
C ALA A 67 5.56 11.25 18.51
N VAL A 68 4.46 11.35 17.76
CA VAL A 68 3.43 12.39 17.93
C VAL A 68 2.03 11.82 18.03
N VAL A 69 1.21 12.41 18.90
CA VAL A 69 -0.19 12.05 19.09
C VAL A 69 -1.11 13.24 18.81
N PRO A 70 -2.31 12.99 18.27
CA PRO A 70 -3.33 14.03 18.12
C PRO A 70 -3.78 14.53 19.51
N HIS A 71 -3.86 15.85 19.66
CA HIS A 71 -4.27 16.56 20.88
C HIS A 71 -5.40 17.57 20.63
N GLY A 72 -5.79 17.76 19.37
CA GLY A 72 -6.92 18.58 18.93
C GLY A 72 -7.20 18.34 17.45
N PRO A 73 -8.22 18.99 16.88
CA PRO A 73 -8.69 18.73 15.51
C PRO A 73 -7.68 19.11 14.40
N ASP A 74 -6.60 19.81 14.73
CA ASP A 74 -5.35 19.88 13.93
C ASP A 74 -4.09 20.09 14.79
N ARG A 75 -4.18 19.71 16.06
CA ARG A 75 -3.09 19.91 17.03
C ARG A 75 -2.44 18.59 17.32
N TRP A 76 -1.12 18.56 17.20
CA TRP A 76 -0.32 17.43 17.59
C TRP A 76 0.56 17.83 18.75
N ARG A 77 0.94 16.84 19.53
CA ARG A 77 1.97 16.98 20.57
C ARG A 77 2.86 15.77 20.52
N HIS A 78 4.08 15.92 20.99
CA HIS A 78 4.95 14.77 21.20
C HIS A 78 4.31 13.80 22.19
N LEU A 79 4.41 12.51 21.88
CA LEU A 79 4.11 11.46 22.83
C LEU A 79 5.16 11.52 23.95
N PRO A 80 4.76 11.66 25.22
CA PRO A 80 5.71 11.68 26.32
C PRO A 80 6.53 10.38 26.35
N ALA A 81 7.81 10.49 26.68
CA ALA A 81 8.71 9.33 26.79
C ALA A 81 8.12 8.24 27.72
N GLY A 82 8.21 6.98 27.29
CA GLY A 82 7.70 5.83 28.05
C GLY A 82 6.18 5.65 28.06
N LYS A 83 5.40 6.52 27.39
CA LYS A 83 3.95 6.32 27.24
C LYS A 83 3.64 5.46 26.01
N PRO A 84 2.70 4.49 26.09
CA PRO A 84 2.26 3.75 24.92
C PRO A 84 1.46 4.65 23.97
N TYR A 85 1.52 4.34 22.68
CA TYR A 85 0.73 5.06 21.68
C TYR A 85 -0.78 4.76 21.86
N PRO A 86 -1.66 5.78 21.89
CA PRO A 86 -3.08 5.60 22.14
C PRO A 86 -3.77 4.85 20.98
N ARG A 87 -4.62 3.86 21.32
CA ARG A 87 -5.36 3.04 20.34
C ARG A 87 -6.50 3.77 19.64
N ARG A 88 -7.01 4.88 20.20
CA ARG A 88 -8.15 5.66 19.66
C ARG A 88 -7.92 7.16 19.88
N SER A 89 -8.42 8.00 18.97
CA SER A 89 -8.46 9.46 19.12
C SER A 89 -9.77 10.02 18.58
N ARG A 90 -10.49 10.79 19.41
CA ARG A 90 -11.69 11.52 18.99
C ARG A 90 -11.41 12.63 17.98
N TRP A 91 -10.19 13.14 17.95
CA TRP A 91 -9.76 14.20 17.04
C TRP A 91 -9.38 13.69 15.64
N LEU A 92 -9.39 12.36 15.48
CA LEU A 92 -9.25 11.69 14.19
C LEU A 92 -10.57 11.02 13.79
N ALA A 93 -11.68 11.37 14.44
CA ALA A 93 -12.99 10.84 14.11
C ALA A 93 -13.47 11.47 12.78
N PRO A 94 -14.00 10.67 11.85
CA PRO A 94 -14.52 11.19 10.58
C PRO A 94 -15.80 11.99 10.79
N ILE A 95 -16.07 12.93 9.87
CA ILE A 95 -17.36 13.63 9.79
C ILE A 95 -18.41 12.62 9.32
N THR A 96 -19.47 12.42 10.09
CA THR A 96 -20.49 11.40 9.79
C THR A 96 -21.73 12.02 9.12
N LEU A 97 -22.47 11.22 8.34
CA LEU A 97 -23.76 11.66 7.78
C LEU A 97 -24.76 12.05 8.87
N ALA A 98 -24.74 11.37 10.02
CA ALA A 98 -25.60 11.72 11.15
C ALA A 98 -25.30 13.14 11.66
N GLU A 99 -24.03 13.49 11.87
CA GLU A 99 -23.64 14.84 12.27
C GLU A 99 -23.98 15.88 11.20
N LEU A 100 -23.82 15.56 9.92
CA LEU A 100 -24.16 16.47 8.82
C LEU A 100 -25.66 16.76 8.71
N ARG A 101 -26.52 15.84 9.14
CA ARG A 101 -27.98 16.05 9.17
C ARG A 101 -28.41 17.04 10.25
N GLU A 102 -27.67 17.12 11.36
CA GLU A 102 -27.90 18.08 12.44
C GLU A 102 -27.40 19.50 12.11
N LEU A 103 -26.72 19.68 10.97
CA LEU A 103 -26.14 20.94 10.53
C LEU A 103 -26.91 21.44 9.29
N PRO A 104 -27.94 22.28 9.46
CA PRO A 104 -28.81 22.68 8.35
C PRO A 104 -28.13 23.62 7.36
N THR A 105 -27.12 24.40 7.79
CA THR A 105 -26.40 25.36 6.95
C THR A 105 -24.89 25.09 6.88
N TYR A 106 -24.23 25.66 5.87
CA TYR A 106 -22.78 25.61 5.77
C TYR A 106 -22.11 26.43 6.88
N GLU A 107 -22.74 27.49 7.37
CA GLU A 107 -22.28 28.27 8.52
C GLU A 107 -22.24 27.42 9.80
N ASP A 108 -23.26 26.60 10.06
CA ASP A 108 -23.28 25.68 11.20
C ASP A 108 -22.16 24.65 11.08
N PHE A 109 -21.94 24.12 9.87
CA PHE A 109 -20.83 23.22 9.58
C PHE A 109 -19.47 23.88 9.80
N ALA A 110 -19.29 25.11 9.33
CA ALA A 110 -18.05 25.87 9.50
C ALA A 110 -17.78 26.19 10.98
N ALA A 111 -18.82 26.49 11.75
CA ALA A 111 -18.71 26.70 13.19
C ALA A 111 -18.32 25.41 13.94
N ARG A 112 -18.86 24.26 13.51
CA ARG A 112 -18.62 22.95 14.15
C ARG A 112 -17.29 22.32 13.74
N TYR A 113 -16.86 22.52 12.51
CA TYR A 113 -15.65 21.95 11.89
C TYR A 113 -14.80 23.03 11.21
N PRO A 114 -14.31 24.05 11.95
CA PRO A 114 -13.51 25.12 11.37
C PRO A 114 -12.25 24.61 10.65
N ASP A 115 -11.68 23.49 11.13
CA ASP A 115 -10.49 22.86 10.57
C ASP A 115 -10.78 22.12 9.24
N ALA A 116 -12.02 21.66 9.02
CA ALA A 116 -12.41 21.09 7.73
C ALA A 116 -12.58 22.19 6.67
N VAL A 117 -13.07 23.36 7.08
CA VAL A 117 -13.27 24.51 6.19
C VAL A 117 -11.96 25.22 5.89
N ARG A 118 -11.07 25.39 6.88
CA ARG A 118 -9.77 26.06 6.74
C ARG A 118 -8.63 25.17 7.24
N PRO A 119 -8.33 24.07 6.54
CA PRO A 119 -7.24 23.19 6.94
C PRO A 119 -5.90 23.89 6.79
N ALA A 120 -4.91 23.43 7.56
CA ALA A 120 -3.56 24.00 7.59
C ALA A 120 -2.83 24.05 6.23
N GLY A 121 -3.34 23.36 5.20
CA GLY A 121 -2.82 23.37 3.82
C GLY A 121 -3.20 24.60 2.98
N GLY A 122 -3.92 25.57 3.55
CA GLY A 122 -4.29 26.81 2.87
C GLY A 122 -5.56 26.70 2.00
N PRO A 123 -5.93 27.78 1.28
CA PRO A 123 -7.23 27.90 0.60
C PRO A 123 -7.53 26.78 -0.41
N ALA A 124 -6.51 26.28 -1.10
CA ALA A 124 -6.66 25.19 -2.09
C ALA A 124 -7.06 23.83 -1.48
N SER A 125 -7.01 23.69 -0.15
CA SER A 125 -7.40 22.48 0.57
C SER A 125 -8.70 22.63 1.37
N ALA A 126 -9.30 23.83 1.35
CA ALA A 126 -10.54 24.17 2.03
C ALA A 126 -11.72 23.33 1.55
N THR A 127 -12.65 23.03 2.45
CA THR A 127 -13.97 22.51 2.09
C THR A 127 -14.88 23.70 1.78
N THR A 128 -15.26 23.85 0.51
CA THR A 128 -16.20 24.88 0.07
C THR A 128 -17.65 24.52 0.43
N GLU A 129 -18.55 25.49 0.35
CA GLU A 129 -19.99 25.24 0.48
C GLU A 129 -20.48 24.23 -0.58
N GLN A 130 -19.98 24.33 -1.81
CA GLN A 130 -20.30 23.36 -2.87
C GLN A 130 -19.83 21.94 -2.53
N ASP A 131 -18.61 21.79 -1.98
CA ASP A 131 -18.12 20.48 -1.52
C ASP A 131 -19.00 19.90 -0.40
N TRP A 132 -19.50 20.77 0.48
CA TRP A 132 -20.37 20.38 1.58
C TRP A 132 -21.75 19.92 1.09
N ILE A 133 -22.40 20.70 0.21
CA ILE A 133 -23.68 20.34 -0.41
C ILE A 133 -23.55 19.01 -1.16
N GLU A 134 -22.54 18.89 -2.01
CA GLU A 134 -22.34 17.70 -2.83
C GLU A 134 -21.94 16.48 -1.99
N GLY A 135 -21.11 16.68 -0.97
CA GLY A 135 -20.71 15.63 -0.04
C GLY A 135 -21.92 15.05 0.72
N ARG A 136 -22.83 15.90 1.20
CA ARG A 136 -24.08 15.45 1.84
C ARG A 136 -24.93 14.63 0.89
N ARG A 137 -25.21 15.16 -0.30
CA ARG A 137 -26.03 14.50 -1.31
C ARG A 137 -25.49 13.11 -1.67
N ARG A 138 -24.18 13.01 -1.97
CA ARG A 138 -23.54 11.74 -2.32
C ARG A 138 -23.52 10.75 -1.16
N LEU A 139 -23.30 11.20 0.07
CA LEU A 139 -23.34 10.31 1.24
C LEU A 139 -24.74 9.73 1.46
N GLU A 140 -25.79 10.53 1.28
CA GLU A 140 -27.17 10.05 1.40
C GLU A 140 -27.47 8.97 0.35
N THR A 141 -27.15 9.24 -0.92
CA THR A 141 -27.32 8.25 -2.00
C THR A 141 -26.47 7.00 -1.76
N TYR A 142 -25.21 7.17 -1.34
CA TYR A 142 -24.30 6.07 -1.03
C TYR A 142 -24.84 5.17 0.07
N HIS A 143 -25.31 5.74 1.18
CA HIS A 143 -25.83 4.97 2.31
C HIS A 143 -27.14 4.26 1.97
N ALA A 144 -28.01 4.87 1.15
CA ALA A 144 -29.20 4.20 0.62
C ALA A 144 -28.82 2.98 -0.22
N ALA A 145 -27.95 3.15 -1.22
CA ALA A 145 -27.47 2.07 -2.09
C ALA A 145 -26.73 0.97 -1.31
N LEU A 146 -25.91 1.33 -0.33
CA LEU A 146 -25.22 0.38 0.52
C LEU A 146 -26.19 -0.46 1.37
N GLY A 147 -27.29 0.15 1.83
CA GLY A 147 -28.36 -0.56 2.53
C GLY A 147 -29.08 -1.59 1.66
N GLU A 148 -29.15 -1.36 0.35
CA GLU A 148 -29.72 -2.30 -0.63
C GLU A 148 -28.77 -3.44 -0.97
N LEU A 149 -27.44 -3.20 -1.01
CA LEU A 149 -26.44 -4.25 -1.23
C LEU A 149 -26.61 -5.42 -0.25
N GLY A 150 -26.90 -5.14 1.03
CA GLY A 150 -27.12 -6.17 2.04
C GLY A 150 -28.36 -7.05 1.78
N ARG A 151 -29.23 -6.67 0.84
CA ARG A 151 -30.49 -7.35 0.48
C ARG A 151 -30.45 -7.97 -0.92
N SER A 152 -29.53 -7.52 -1.77
CA SER A 152 -29.48 -7.88 -3.18
C SER A 152 -28.54 -9.06 -3.45
N ARG A 153 -28.94 -9.97 -4.35
CA ARG A 153 -28.05 -10.99 -4.90
C ARG A 153 -27.29 -10.40 -6.10
N LEU A 154 -26.02 -10.78 -6.27
CA LEU A 154 -25.26 -10.40 -7.46
C LEU A 154 -25.91 -10.97 -8.72
N GLY A 155 -26.17 -10.11 -9.71
CA GLY A 155 -26.62 -10.49 -11.03
C GLY A 155 -25.49 -10.49 -12.06
N PRO A 156 -25.67 -11.11 -13.24
CA PRO A 156 -24.60 -11.24 -14.26
C PRO A 156 -24.00 -9.91 -14.75
N ALA A 157 -24.82 -8.85 -14.82
CA ALA A 157 -24.41 -7.51 -15.23
C ALA A 157 -24.15 -6.55 -14.05
N GLY A 158 -24.35 -7.01 -12.80
CA GLY A 158 -24.24 -6.15 -11.62
C GLY A 158 -22.81 -6.10 -11.08
N ASN A 159 -22.32 -4.89 -10.78
CA ASN A 159 -21.09 -4.69 -10.02
C ASN A 159 -21.31 -3.61 -8.96
N PRO A 160 -21.91 -3.97 -7.81
CA PRO A 160 -22.26 -3.00 -6.77
C PRO A 160 -21.08 -2.20 -6.24
N TYR A 161 -19.86 -2.76 -6.30
CA TYR A 161 -18.66 -2.00 -5.92
C TYR A 161 -18.44 -0.81 -6.87
N LEU A 162 -18.49 -1.03 -8.18
CA LEU A 162 -18.38 0.06 -9.15
C LEU A 162 -19.52 1.07 -9.02
N GLU A 163 -20.74 0.60 -8.77
CA GLU A 163 -21.92 1.47 -8.60
C GLU A 163 -21.76 2.38 -7.36
N LEU A 164 -21.36 1.80 -6.21
CA LEU A 164 -21.11 2.56 -4.98
C LEU A 164 -19.95 3.55 -5.15
N VAL A 165 -18.88 3.13 -5.83
CA VAL A 165 -17.75 4.01 -6.14
C VAL A 165 -18.18 5.11 -7.12
N ALA A 166 -19.06 4.82 -8.08
CA ALA A 166 -19.58 5.80 -9.02
C ALA A 166 -20.40 6.90 -8.32
N ILE A 167 -21.20 6.53 -7.32
CA ILE A 167 -21.91 7.51 -6.48
C ILE A 167 -20.92 8.44 -5.77
N LEU A 168 -19.87 7.89 -5.16
CA LEU A 168 -18.84 8.69 -4.49
C LEU A 168 -18.04 9.57 -5.48
N ALA A 169 -17.74 9.04 -6.66
CA ALA A 169 -17.02 9.74 -7.72
C ALA A 169 -17.86 10.83 -8.40
N GLY A 170 -19.19 10.70 -8.38
CA GLY A 170 -20.12 11.58 -9.09
C GLY A 170 -20.37 11.17 -10.55
N GLY A 171 -20.14 9.90 -10.88
CA GLY A 171 -20.25 9.34 -12.22
C GLY A 171 -19.42 8.04 -12.37
N PRO A 172 -19.49 7.36 -13.52
CA PRO A 172 -18.72 6.14 -13.76
C PRO A 172 -17.21 6.38 -13.52
N PRO A 173 -16.56 5.61 -12.63
CA PRO A 173 -15.17 5.86 -12.33
C PRO A 173 -14.28 5.44 -13.50
N GLY A 174 -13.35 6.33 -13.89
CA GLY A 174 -12.33 6.00 -14.88
C GLY A 174 -11.26 5.06 -14.33
N VAL A 175 -10.29 4.74 -15.18
CA VAL A 175 -9.07 4.02 -14.77
C VAL A 175 -8.19 4.93 -13.91
N GLY A 176 -7.69 4.38 -12.81
CA GLY A 176 -6.78 5.02 -11.88
C GLY A 176 -7.49 5.61 -10.65
N PRO A 177 -6.74 6.39 -9.83
CA PRO A 177 -7.26 6.91 -8.58
C PRO A 177 -8.41 7.89 -8.77
N LEU A 178 -9.44 7.80 -7.93
CA LEU A 178 -10.50 8.80 -7.84
C LEU A 178 -9.91 10.20 -7.65
N ARG A 179 -10.34 11.15 -8.47
CA ARG A 179 -9.89 12.55 -8.43
C ARG A 179 -11.05 13.44 -7.99
N LEU A 180 -11.04 13.83 -6.72
CA LEU A 180 -11.99 14.78 -6.14
C LEU A 180 -11.23 15.98 -5.56
N SER A 181 -11.92 17.10 -5.34
CA SER A 181 -11.36 18.20 -4.55
C SER A 181 -10.98 17.67 -3.15
N PRO A 182 -9.94 18.24 -2.50
CA PRO A 182 -9.60 17.86 -1.13
C PRO A 182 -10.78 18.07 -0.15
N GLY A 183 -11.58 19.11 -0.38
CA GLY A 183 -12.78 19.42 0.38
C GLY A 183 -13.84 18.33 0.29
N LEU A 184 -14.19 17.90 -0.93
CA LEU A 184 -15.18 16.85 -1.15
C LEU A 184 -14.67 15.48 -0.68
N ALA A 185 -13.40 15.15 -0.92
CA ALA A 185 -12.81 13.90 -0.44
C ALA A 185 -12.87 13.77 1.09
N ARG A 186 -12.74 14.89 1.81
CA ARG A 186 -12.92 14.99 3.26
C ARG A 186 -14.37 14.82 3.68
N MET A 187 -15.29 15.51 3.01
CA MET A 187 -16.73 15.40 3.27
C MET A 187 -17.24 13.97 3.10
N LEU A 188 -16.71 13.24 2.12
CA LEU A 188 -17.08 11.85 1.87
C LEU A 188 -16.38 10.85 2.79
N ASP A 189 -15.39 11.25 3.59
CA ASP A 189 -14.47 10.35 4.32
C ASP A 189 -14.00 9.19 3.42
N LEU A 190 -13.40 9.51 2.26
CA LEU A 190 -12.93 8.47 1.33
C LEU A 190 -12.05 7.38 1.98
N PRO A 191 -11.15 7.69 2.93
CA PRO A 191 -10.40 6.66 3.65
C PRO A 191 -11.27 5.72 4.49
N GLY A 192 -12.37 6.21 5.06
CA GLY A 192 -13.38 5.41 5.73
C GLY A 192 -14.23 4.59 4.76
N ARG A 193 -14.74 5.21 3.68
CA ARG A 193 -15.51 4.52 2.62
C ARG A 193 -14.71 3.40 1.99
N ARG A 194 -13.42 3.62 1.73
CA ARG A 194 -12.49 2.58 1.29
C ARG A 194 -12.47 1.40 2.24
N ARG A 195 -12.28 1.64 3.54
CA ARG A 195 -12.21 0.55 4.54
C ARG A 195 -13.54 -0.18 4.67
N GLU A 196 -14.66 0.53 4.57
CA GLU A 196 -15.99 -0.06 4.57
C GLU A 196 -16.20 -0.97 3.36
N LEU A 197 -15.99 -0.47 2.14
CA LEU A 197 -16.19 -1.23 0.93
C LEU A 197 -15.16 -2.36 0.76
N ALA A 198 -13.89 -2.12 1.09
CA ALA A 198 -12.88 -3.18 1.04
C ALA A 198 -13.20 -4.34 2.00
N GLY A 199 -13.68 -4.02 3.21
CA GLY A 199 -14.04 -5.04 4.19
C GLY A 199 -15.35 -5.77 3.88
N ARG A 200 -16.25 -5.20 3.07
CA ARG A 200 -17.52 -5.82 2.66
C ARG A 200 -17.44 -6.54 1.31
N LEU A 201 -16.62 -6.03 0.39
CA LEU A 201 -16.55 -6.44 -1.02
C LEU A 201 -15.16 -7.00 -1.33
N ALA A 202 -14.25 -6.19 -1.86
CA ALA A 202 -12.89 -6.57 -2.19
C ALA A 202 -11.93 -5.39 -2.01
N TRP A 203 -10.64 -5.66 -1.82
CA TRP A 203 -9.66 -4.60 -1.58
C TRP A 203 -9.33 -3.77 -2.83
N ALA A 204 -9.31 -4.39 -4.02
CA ALA A 204 -9.29 -3.70 -5.31
C ALA A 204 -10.69 -3.68 -5.94
N ILE A 205 -10.96 -2.64 -6.74
CA ILE A 205 -12.24 -2.44 -7.44
C ILE A 205 -12.17 -3.14 -8.80
N PRO A 206 -12.88 -4.27 -9.01
CA PRO A 206 -12.91 -4.93 -10.31
C PRO A 206 -13.67 -4.09 -11.33
N ASN A 207 -13.10 -3.94 -12.54
CA ASN A 207 -13.82 -3.42 -13.71
C ASN A 207 -14.01 -4.51 -14.76
N GLU A 208 -14.84 -4.25 -15.77
CA GLU A 208 -15.13 -5.22 -16.84
C GLU A 208 -13.88 -5.68 -17.59
N ALA A 209 -12.96 -4.76 -17.89
CA ALA A 209 -11.71 -5.09 -18.58
C ALA A 209 -10.86 -6.09 -17.78
N ALA A 210 -10.73 -5.89 -16.46
CA ALA A 210 -9.99 -6.81 -15.60
C ALA A 210 -10.71 -8.15 -15.43
N LEU A 211 -12.04 -8.16 -15.32
CA LEU A 211 -12.81 -9.41 -15.24
C LEU A 211 -12.72 -10.21 -16.54
N ALA A 212 -12.74 -9.54 -17.70
CA ALA A 212 -12.54 -10.17 -19.01
C ALA A 212 -11.13 -10.77 -19.13
N CYS A 213 -10.08 -10.01 -18.77
CA CYS A 213 -8.71 -10.52 -18.76
C CYS A 213 -8.57 -11.77 -17.87
N VAL A 214 -9.14 -11.75 -16.66
CA VAL A 214 -9.11 -12.93 -15.78
C VAL A 214 -9.87 -14.12 -16.39
N ALA A 215 -10.98 -13.86 -17.08
CA ALA A 215 -11.75 -14.89 -17.77
C ALA A 215 -10.96 -15.58 -18.89
N ASP A 216 -10.15 -14.83 -19.66
CA ASP A 216 -9.28 -15.36 -20.73
C ASP A 216 -8.19 -16.31 -20.20
N HIS A 217 -7.97 -16.32 -18.87
CA HIS A 217 -7.01 -17.19 -18.19
C HIS A 217 -7.65 -18.32 -17.37
N SER A 218 -8.94 -18.62 -17.61
CA SER A 218 -9.62 -19.77 -17.02
C SER A 218 -8.92 -21.10 -17.35
N PRO A 219 -8.87 -22.09 -16.43
CA PRO A 219 -9.41 -22.09 -15.07
C PRO A 219 -8.55 -21.30 -14.07
N VAL A 220 -9.20 -20.65 -13.10
CA VAL A 220 -8.56 -19.75 -12.12
C VAL A 220 -8.63 -20.31 -10.70
N LEU A 221 -7.56 -20.11 -9.94
CA LEU A 221 -7.51 -20.23 -8.49
C LEU A 221 -7.43 -18.82 -7.88
N ASP A 222 -8.50 -18.36 -7.25
CA ASP A 222 -8.57 -17.09 -6.50
C ASP A 222 -8.04 -17.32 -5.08
N GLY A 223 -6.79 -16.93 -4.86
CA GLY A 223 -6.07 -17.15 -3.61
C GLY A 223 -6.19 -15.95 -2.66
N GLY A 224 -6.62 -16.20 -1.42
CA GLY A 224 -6.92 -15.12 -0.48
C GLY A 224 -8.21 -14.40 -0.87
N ALA A 225 -9.22 -15.16 -1.32
CA ALA A 225 -10.44 -14.63 -1.92
C ALA A 225 -11.31 -13.81 -0.96
N GLY A 226 -11.08 -13.92 0.36
CA GLY A 226 -11.79 -13.16 1.39
C GLY A 226 -13.30 -13.40 1.39
N THR A 227 -14.06 -12.43 0.89
CA THR A 227 -15.53 -12.49 0.74
C THR A 227 -15.96 -13.32 -0.48
N GLY A 228 -15.04 -13.61 -1.40
CA GLY A 228 -15.31 -14.25 -2.69
C GLY A 228 -15.91 -13.31 -3.74
N TYR A 229 -15.81 -11.98 -3.58
CA TYR A 229 -16.43 -11.02 -4.50
C TYR A 229 -15.93 -11.15 -5.96
N TRP A 230 -14.61 -11.22 -6.17
CA TRP A 230 -14.04 -11.47 -7.51
C TRP A 230 -14.49 -12.81 -8.07
N ALA A 231 -14.37 -13.89 -7.29
CA ALA A 231 -14.85 -15.21 -7.67
C ALA A 231 -16.34 -15.25 -8.06
N ALA A 232 -17.20 -14.52 -7.35
CA ALA A 232 -18.63 -14.44 -7.67
C ALA A 232 -18.87 -13.77 -9.03
N LEU A 233 -18.23 -12.62 -9.27
CA LEU A 233 -18.34 -11.89 -10.54
C LEU A 233 -17.81 -12.71 -11.73
N LEU A 234 -16.73 -13.45 -11.53
CA LEU A 234 -16.13 -14.31 -12.54
C LEU A 234 -17.00 -15.56 -12.82
N ARG A 235 -17.54 -16.21 -11.79
CA ARG A 235 -18.45 -17.35 -11.95
C ARG A 235 -19.73 -16.96 -12.68
N LEU A 236 -20.26 -15.76 -12.43
CA LEU A 236 -21.39 -15.20 -13.19
C LEU A 236 -21.09 -15.00 -14.68
N ARG A 237 -19.80 -14.89 -15.05
CA ARG A 237 -19.31 -14.84 -16.44
C ARG A 237 -18.92 -16.22 -17.00
N GLY A 238 -19.28 -17.30 -16.30
CA GLY A 238 -18.99 -18.68 -16.73
C GLY A 238 -17.54 -19.12 -16.51
N VAL A 239 -16.73 -18.35 -15.77
CA VAL A 239 -15.34 -18.71 -15.49
C VAL A 239 -15.29 -19.83 -14.44
N ASP A 240 -14.52 -20.88 -14.71
CA ASP A 240 -14.18 -21.88 -13.71
C ASP A 240 -13.22 -21.27 -12.67
N VAL A 241 -13.77 -20.90 -11.51
CA VAL A 241 -13.01 -20.34 -10.38
C VAL A 241 -13.09 -21.25 -9.17
N ARG A 242 -11.92 -21.67 -8.67
CA ARG A 242 -11.74 -22.22 -7.33
C ARG A 242 -11.31 -21.08 -6.41
N ALA A 243 -12.05 -20.81 -5.34
CA ALA A 243 -11.75 -19.71 -4.43
C ALA A 243 -11.35 -20.27 -3.06
N VAL A 244 -10.21 -19.81 -2.52
CA VAL A 244 -9.66 -20.29 -1.25
C VAL A 244 -9.24 -19.13 -0.36
N ASP A 245 -9.41 -19.28 0.94
CA ASP A 245 -8.91 -18.34 1.94
C ASP A 245 -8.67 -19.06 3.28
N THR A 246 -7.67 -18.64 4.07
CA THR A 246 -7.41 -19.22 5.40
C THR A 246 -8.46 -18.82 6.43
N ALA A 247 -9.06 -17.64 6.26
CA ALA A 247 -10.08 -17.06 7.12
C ALA A 247 -11.16 -16.35 6.27
N PRO A 248 -11.95 -17.10 5.48
CA PRO A 248 -12.99 -16.51 4.62
C PRO A 248 -14.01 -15.73 5.44
N ALA A 249 -14.73 -14.78 4.82
CA ALA A 249 -15.70 -13.93 5.53
C ALA A 249 -16.70 -14.75 6.38
N ALA A 250 -17.16 -15.90 5.87
CA ALA A 250 -18.08 -16.80 6.56
C ALA A 250 -17.53 -17.45 7.85
N SER A 251 -16.20 -17.51 8.04
CA SER A 251 -15.62 -18.09 9.26
C SER A 251 -15.63 -17.14 10.46
N GLY A 252 -15.90 -15.85 10.26
CA GLY A 252 -15.78 -14.82 11.28
C GLY A 252 -14.33 -14.56 11.72
N GLY A 253 -14.11 -13.48 12.47
CA GLY A 253 -12.82 -13.21 13.14
C GLY A 253 -11.66 -12.71 12.26
N ASN A 254 -11.88 -12.51 10.96
CA ASN A 254 -10.87 -11.93 10.07
C ASN A 254 -10.88 -10.38 10.17
N ARG A 255 -9.76 -9.79 10.61
CA ARG A 255 -9.59 -8.32 10.77
C ARG A 255 -9.74 -7.52 9.46
N PHE A 256 -9.65 -8.18 8.32
CA PHE A 256 -9.75 -7.57 6.99
C PHE A 256 -11.19 -7.52 6.47
N HIS A 257 -12.15 -8.11 7.17
CA HIS A 257 -13.58 -8.08 6.83
C HIS A 257 -14.38 -7.26 7.82
N GLN A 258 -15.48 -6.66 7.34
CA GLN A 258 -16.52 -6.20 8.26
C GLN A 258 -17.18 -7.42 8.92
N ALA A 259 -17.61 -7.27 10.17
CA ALA A 259 -18.18 -8.39 10.94
C ALA A 259 -19.45 -8.96 10.27
N ASP A 260 -20.18 -8.12 9.53
CA ASP A 260 -21.39 -8.43 8.78
C ASP A 260 -21.14 -8.56 7.27
N ALA A 261 -19.89 -8.74 6.84
CA ALA A 261 -19.56 -8.86 5.42
C ALA A 261 -20.23 -10.11 4.80
N PRO A 262 -20.93 -9.97 3.66
CA PRO A 262 -21.55 -11.11 2.99
C PRO A 262 -20.48 -12.03 2.38
N GLY A 263 -20.77 -13.33 2.36
CA GLY A 263 -20.06 -14.28 1.49
C GLY A 263 -20.69 -14.26 0.10
N PHE A 264 -19.97 -13.75 -0.90
CA PHE A 264 -20.49 -13.65 -2.27
C PHE A 264 -20.37 -14.95 -3.07
N ALA A 265 -19.45 -15.82 -2.67
CA ALA A 265 -19.23 -17.11 -3.29
C ALA A 265 -18.83 -18.14 -2.23
N GLN A 266 -18.95 -19.42 -2.55
CA GLN A 266 -18.30 -20.45 -1.75
C GLN A 266 -16.78 -20.29 -1.87
N VAL A 267 -16.15 -20.02 -0.72
CA VAL A 267 -14.69 -19.93 -0.53
C VAL A 267 -14.27 -21.07 0.39
N GLU A 268 -13.40 -21.94 -0.10
CA GLU A 268 -12.87 -23.05 0.69
C GLU A 268 -11.93 -22.51 1.78
N ARG A 269 -12.06 -23.04 3.00
CA ARG A 269 -11.11 -22.72 4.08
C ARG A 269 -9.82 -23.51 3.89
N LEU A 270 -8.90 -22.94 3.14
CA LEU A 270 -7.63 -23.55 2.76
C LEU A 270 -6.60 -22.43 2.49
N SER A 271 -5.33 -22.63 2.86
CA SER A 271 -4.33 -21.64 2.48
C SER A 271 -4.10 -21.67 0.97
N THR A 272 -3.79 -20.51 0.38
CA THR A 272 -3.44 -20.43 -1.04
C THR A 272 -2.24 -21.33 -1.36
N GLU A 273 -1.29 -21.45 -0.43
CA GLU A 273 -0.10 -22.29 -0.57
C GLU A 273 -0.43 -23.80 -0.68
N GLU A 274 -1.41 -24.29 0.09
CA GLU A 274 -1.91 -25.66 -0.04
C GLU A 274 -2.70 -25.84 -1.34
N ALA A 275 -3.54 -24.87 -1.70
CA ALA A 275 -4.38 -24.94 -2.89
C ALA A 275 -3.56 -25.03 -4.18
N VAL A 276 -2.52 -24.19 -4.34
CA VAL A 276 -1.65 -24.20 -5.52
C VAL A 276 -0.81 -25.48 -5.65
N ARG A 277 -0.60 -26.22 -4.55
CA ARG A 277 0.07 -27.53 -4.57
C ARG A 277 -0.87 -28.63 -4.99
N ALA A 278 -2.11 -28.57 -4.52
CA ALA A 278 -3.14 -29.54 -4.84
C ALA A 278 -3.60 -29.42 -6.31
N ASP A 279 -3.64 -28.21 -6.85
CA ASP A 279 -4.06 -27.95 -8.23
C ASP A 279 -3.12 -26.94 -8.92
N PRO A 280 -1.96 -27.39 -9.43
CA PRO A 280 -0.96 -26.51 -10.02
C PRO A 280 -1.30 -26.03 -11.43
N HIS A 281 -2.36 -26.54 -12.05
CA HIS A 281 -2.71 -26.28 -13.45
C HIS A 281 -3.55 -25.01 -13.64
N ARG A 282 -4.27 -24.57 -12.60
CA ARG A 282 -5.04 -23.32 -12.65
C ARG A 282 -4.12 -22.10 -12.70
N THR A 283 -4.56 -21.06 -13.40
CA THR A 283 -3.96 -19.73 -13.30
C THR A 283 -4.17 -19.22 -11.88
N LEU A 284 -3.10 -18.75 -11.22
CA LEU A 284 -3.19 -18.18 -9.88
C LEU A 284 -3.61 -16.71 -9.97
N LEU A 285 -4.70 -16.34 -9.30
CA LEU A 285 -5.08 -14.95 -9.03
C LEU A 285 -4.72 -14.60 -7.59
N LEU A 286 -3.94 -13.53 -7.40
CA LEU A 286 -3.65 -12.92 -6.11
C LEU A 286 -4.13 -11.47 -6.12
N CYS A 287 -5.26 -11.21 -5.47
CA CYS A 287 -5.79 -9.86 -5.31
C CYS A 287 -5.47 -9.32 -3.92
N TRP A 288 -4.67 -8.24 -3.87
CA TRP A 288 -4.36 -7.51 -2.63
C TRP A 288 -3.78 -8.40 -1.50
N PRO A 289 -2.76 -9.23 -1.77
CA PRO A 289 -2.10 -9.95 -0.67
C PRO A 289 -1.59 -8.93 0.38
N PRO A 290 -1.75 -9.19 1.69
CA PRO A 290 -1.32 -8.25 2.72
C PRO A 290 0.18 -7.93 2.65
N PRO A 291 0.60 -6.68 2.92
CA PRO A 291 2.01 -6.30 2.88
C PRO A 291 2.83 -6.85 4.05
N ASP A 292 2.17 -7.34 5.09
CA ASP A 292 2.73 -7.92 6.32
C ASP A 292 2.58 -9.44 6.42
N ASP A 293 1.94 -10.10 5.43
CA ASP A 293 1.74 -11.55 5.41
C ASP A 293 2.36 -12.19 4.18
N ASP A 294 3.45 -12.91 4.42
CA ASP A 294 4.14 -13.63 3.37
C ASP A 294 3.42 -14.90 2.92
N ALA A 295 2.67 -15.57 3.79
CA ALA A 295 1.99 -16.81 3.41
C ALA A 295 0.91 -16.54 2.35
N ALA A 296 0.18 -15.44 2.51
CA ALA A 296 -0.90 -15.01 1.61
C ALA A 296 -0.43 -14.59 0.21
N GLY A 297 0.83 -14.17 0.04
CA GLY A 297 1.37 -13.72 -1.25
C GLY A 297 2.61 -14.49 -1.68
N TYR A 298 3.75 -14.18 -1.08
CA TYR A 298 5.05 -14.72 -1.47
C TYR A 298 5.12 -16.25 -1.35
N GLY A 299 4.66 -16.82 -0.22
CA GLY A 299 4.63 -18.27 0.04
C GLY A 299 3.79 -19.00 -1.00
N ALA A 300 2.58 -18.50 -1.26
CA ALA A 300 1.70 -18.99 -2.33
C ALA A 300 2.41 -18.98 -3.71
N LEU A 301 3.00 -17.86 -4.11
CA LEU A 301 3.69 -17.74 -5.40
C LEU A 301 4.89 -18.70 -5.53
N ARG A 302 5.62 -18.91 -4.43
CA ARG A 302 6.75 -19.85 -4.36
C ARG A 302 6.32 -21.31 -4.39
N ALA A 303 5.15 -21.63 -3.83
CA ALA A 303 4.57 -22.97 -3.90
C ALA A 303 3.98 -23.26 -5.28
N TYR A 304 3.44 -22.24 -5.95
CA TYR A 304 2.84 -22.34 -7.28
C TYR A 304 3.82 -22.87 -8.33
N ARG A 305 3.35 -23.83 -9.14
CA ARG A 305 4.15 -24.49 -10.19
C ARG A 305 3.65 -24.22 -11.60
N GLY A 306 2.47 -23.63 -11.76
CA GLY A 306 2.03 -23.07 -13.02
C GLY A 306 2.88 -21.87 -13.46
N ASP A 307 2.58 -21.37 -14.64
CA ASP A 307 3.39 -20.39 -15.37
C ASP A 307 2.76 -19.01 -15.46
N THR A 308 1.52 -18.84 -14.97
CA THR A 308 0.72 -17.63 -15.15
C THR A 308 0.19 -17.14 -13.81
N LEU A 309 0.53 -15.91 -13.46
CA LEU A 309 0.02 -15.21 -12.28
C LEU A 309 -0.76 -13.98 -12.74
N LEU A 310 -1.96 -13.83 -12.19
CA LEU A 310 -2.75 -12.61 -12.23
C LEU A 310 -2.57 -11.92 -10.88
N TYR A 311 -1.94 -10.76 -10.86
CA TYR A 311 -1.72 -9.99 -9.64
C TYR A 311 -2.53 -8.69 -9.69
N VAL A 312 -3.36 -8.47 -8.66
CA VAL A 312 -4.13 -7.23 -8.49
C VAL A 312 -3.58 -6.46 -7.29
N GLY A 313 -3.00 -5.29 -7.55
CA GLY A 313 -2.42 -4.43 -6.50
C GLY A 313 -1.52 -3.34 -7.06
N GLY A 314 -0.87 -2.60 -6.15
CA GLY A 314 0.16 -1.60 -6.43
C GLY A 314 1.54 -2.20 -6.71
N ASP A 315 2.54 -1.32 -6.91
CA ASP A 315 3.95 -1.71 -7.05
C ASP A 315 4.60 -2.08 -5.70
N GLN A 316 5.91 -2.35 -5.74
CA GLN A 316 6.73 -2.70 -4.58
C GLN A 316 6.70 -1.67 -3.45
N ASP A 317 6.42 -0.41 -3.78
CA ASP A 317 6.38 0.71 -2.83
C ASP A 317 4.93 0.99 -2.36
N GLY A 318 3.97 0.23 -2.91
CA GLY A 318 2.56 0.28 -2.60
C GLY A 318 2.15 -0.54 -1.37
N PRO A 319 0.87 -0.49 -0.99
CA PRO A 319 0.35 -1.15 0.21
C PRO A 319 0.03 -2.64 0.02
N THR A 320 0.46 -3.25 -1.08
CA THR A 320 0.02 -4.59 -1.51
C THR A 320 1.20 -5.51 -1.74
N GLY A 321 1.13 -6.71 -1.18
CA GLY A 321 2.17 -7.71 -1.28
C GLY A 321 3.40 -7.36 -0.46
N THR A 322 4.07 -8.39 0.05
CA THR A 322 5.32 -8.20 0.76
C THR A 322 6.43 -7.79 -0.21
N VAL A 323 7.48 -7.14 0.30
CA VAL A 323 8.69 -6.86 -0.49
C VAL A 323 9.25 -8.13 -1.14
N ARG A 324 9.09 -9.31 -0.48
CA ARG A 324 9.56 -10.59 -1.01
C ARG A 324 8.72 -11.07 -2.19
N LEU A 325 7.40 -10.83 -2.20
CA LEU A 325 6.54 -11.11 -3.35
C LEU A 325 7.02 -10.33 -4.59
N HIS A 326 7.22 -9.02 -4.45
CA HIS A 326 7.64 -8.17 -5.57
C HIS A 326 9.03 -8.52 -6.09
N ARG A 327 9.94 -8.94 -5.22
CA ARG A 327 11.25 -9.46 -5.63
C ARG A 327 11.16 -10.79 -6.36
N GLU A 328 10.28 -11.69 -5.92
CA GLU A 328 10.02 -12.93 -6.63
C GLU A 328 9.54 -12.64 -8.06
N LEU A 329 8.61 -11.68 -8.24
CA LEU A 329 8.17 -11.21 -9.55
C LEU A 329 9.35 -10.69 -10.39
N ALA A 330 10.13 -9.74 -9.86
CA ALA A 330 11.26 -9.15 -10.59
C ALA A 330 12.31 -10.21 -11.03
N LEU A 331 12.62 -11.18 -10.17
CA LEU A 331 13.65 -12.18 -10.42
C LEU A 331 13.17 -13.29 -11.37
N ASN A 332 11.97 -13.84 -11.13
CA ASN A 332 11.54 -15.11 -11.73
C ASN A 332 10.37 -14.98 -12.71
N TRP A 333 9.80 -13.79 -12.88
CA TRP A 333 8.64 -13.55 -13.73
C TRP A 333 8.85 -12.38 -14.68
N THR A 334 8.09 -12.39 -15.77
CA THR A 334 8.07 -11.35 -16.81
C THR A 334 6.66 -10.81 -16.87
N LEU A 335 6.51 -9.50 -16.74
CA LEU A 335 5.23 -8.82 -16.96
C LEU A 335 4.86 -8.94 -18.44
N ALA A 336 3.69 -9.51 -18.73
CA ALA A 336 3.17 -9.66 -20.08
C ALA A 336 2.14 -8.58 -20.42
N GLU A 337 1.20 -8.34 -19.51
CA GLU A 337 0.08 -7.41 -19.73
C GLU A 337 -0.25 -6.64 -18.45
N GLU A 338 -0.79 -5.44 -18.60
CA GLU A 338 -1.23 -4.57 -17.51
C GLU A 338 -2.57 -3.91 -17.88
N PHE A 339 -3.51 -3.97 -16.95
CA PHE A 339 -4.84 -3.38 -17.06
C PHE A 339 -5.08 -2.46 -15.88
N GLY A 340 -5.41 -1.20 -16.16
CA GLY A 340 -5.71 -0.24 -15.11
C GLY A 340 -7.08 -0.50 -14.48
N LEU A 341 -7.16 -0.29 -13.16
CA LEU A 341 -8.40 -0.38 -12.39
C LEU A 341 -8.84 1.01 -11.91
N PRO A 342 -10.15 1.26 -11.74
CA PRO A 342 -10.60 2.29 -10.82
C PRO A 342 -9.97 2.04 -9.45
N SER A 343 -9.47 3.08 -8.81
CA SER A 343 -8.74 2.89 -7.57
C SER A 343 -8.94 4.04 -6.57
N TRP A 344 -8.61 3.77 -5.31
CA TRP A 344 -8.76 4.77 -4.26
C TRP A 344 -7.63 5.81 -4.31
N PRO A 345 -7.85 7.06 -3.85
CA PRO A 345 -6.80 8.07 -3.82
C PRO A 345 -5.50 7.58 -3.13
N GLY A 346 -4.37 7.76 -3.80
CA GLY A 346 -3.05 7.34 -3.31
C GLY A 346 -2.81 5.83 -3.35
N ILE A 347 -3.62 5.08 -4.09
CA ILE A 347 -3.52 3.62 -4.25
C ILE A 347 -3.76 3.30 -5.72
N PRO A 348 -2.73 3.32 -6.59
CA PRO A 348 -2.89 3.06 -8.01
C PRO A 348 -2.96 1.55 -8.28
N ASP A 349 -4.09 0.94 -7.94
CA ASP A 349 -4.35 -0.48 -8.19
C ASP A 349 -4.43 -0.77 -9.70
N ARG A 350 -3.92 -1.94 -10.07
CA ARG A 350 -3.93 -2.47 -11.43
C ARG A 350 -3.99 -3.98 -11.39
N LEU A 351 -4.49 -4.59 -12.47
CA LEU A 351 -4.33 -6.01 -12.75
C LEU A 351 -3.10 -6.17 -13.65
N THR A 352 -2.23 -7.12 -13.31
CA THR A 352 -1.03 -7.44 -14.09
C THR A 352 -0.96 -8.93 -14.36
N VAL A 353 -0.61 -9.30 -15.58
CA VAL A 353 -0.42 -10.68 -16.02
C VAL A 353 1.07 -10.97 -16.08
N TRP A 354 1.52 -11.95 -15.31
CA TRP A 354 2.91 -12.33 -15.19
C TRP A 354 3.13 -13.74 -15.72
N ARG A 355 4.17 -13.91 -16.55
CA ARG A 355 4.61 -15.20 -17.06
C ARG A 355 5.91 -15.62 -16.41
N ARG A 356 5.99 -16.88 -15.99
CA ARG A 356 7.20 -17.41 -15.36
C ARG A 356 8.34 -17.47 -16.38
N LYS A 357 9.54 -17.02 -16.00
CA LYS A 357 10.72 -17.07 -16.88
C LYS A 357 11.12 -18.54 -17.16
N PRO A 358 11.33 -18.92 -18.44
CA PRO A 358 11.86 -20.22 -18.79
C PRO A 358 13.19 -20.50 -18.07
N GLY A 359 13.35 -21.71 -17.52
CA GLY A 359 14.58 -22.13 -16.80
C GLY A 359 14.79 -21.51 -15.41
N ARG A 360 13.91 -20.59 -14.96
CA ARG A 360 13.92 -20.03 -13.59
C ARG A 360 12.79 -20.66 -12.78
N ARG A 361 13.00 -21.89 -12.28
CA ARG A 361 12.07 -22.49 -11.31
C ARG A 361 12.50 -22.16 -9.87
N PRO A 362 11.57 -21.64 -9.04
CA PRO A 362 11.76 -21.52 -7.59
C PRO A 362 12.33 -22.79 -6.95
N GLN A 363 13.48 -22.70 -6.27
CA GLN A 363 13.96 -23.79 -5.41
C GLN A 363 13.16 -23.79 -4.11
N ARG A 364 12.78 -24.96 -3.59
CA ARG A 364 11.89 -25.05 -2.43
C ARG A 364 12.44 -24.38 -1.17
N GLY A 365 13.76 -24.38 -0.96
CA GLY A 365 14.40 -23.83 0.24
C GLY A 365 15.32 -22.63 0.00
N LEU A 366 15.52 -22.22 -1.25
CA LEU A 366 16.51 -21.19 -1.59
C LEU A 366 15.95 -20.08 -2.49
N ASP A 367 16.25 -18.84 -2.12
CA ASP A 367 16.13 -17.64 -2.93
C ASP A 367 17.50 -17.23 -3.48
N ARG A 368 17.52 -16.28 -4.41
CA ARG A 368 18.75 -15.63 -4.85
C ARG A 368 18.90 -14.28 -4.19
N CYS A 369 20.09 -13.99 -3.70
CA CYS A 369 20.47 -12.65 -3.26
C CYS A 369 20.30 -11.67 -4.42
N PRO A 370 19.57 -10.54 -4.23
CA PRO A 370 19.32 -9.60 -5.31
C PRO A 370 20.60 -8.90 -5.81
N GLU A 371 21.67 -8.88 -5.01
CA GLU A 371 22.94 -8.25 -5.42
C GLU A 371 23.87 -9.23 -6.14
N CYS A 372 24.16 -10.40 -5.54
CA CYS A 372 25.18 -11.32 -6.08
C CYS A 372 24.62 -12.61 -6.68
N GLY A 373 23.31 -12.83 -6.65
CA GLY A 373 22.66 -14.04 -7.19
C GLY A 373 22.92 -15.34 -6.43
N ARG A 374 23.72 -15.32 -5.35
CA ARG A 374 23.99 -16.48 -4.48
C ARG A 374 22.72 -16.96 -3.80
N PHE A 375 22.69 -18.25 -3.52
CA PHE A 375 21.59 -18.82 -2.76
C PHE A 375 21.58 -18.32 -1.32
N GLN A 376 20.40 -17.96 -0.86
CA GLN A 376 20.08 -17.63 0.52
C GLN A 376 18.81 -18.39 0.91
N PRO A 377 18.57 -18.68 2.21
CA PRO A 377 17.34 -19.31 2.65
C PRO A 377 16.11 -18.55 2.14
N VAL A 378 15.06 -19.29 1.74
CA VAL A 378 13.76 -18.71 1.37
C VAL A 378 13.27 -17.78 2.48
N GLY A 379 12.83 -16.58 2.10
CA GLY A 379 12.33 -15.59 3.04
C GLY A 379 13.37 -14.55 3.52
N ALA A 380 14.56 -14.50 2.95
CA ALA A 380 15.44 -13.36 3.25
C ALA A 380 14.85 -12.03 2.71
N ILE A 381 14.56 -11.04 3.58
CA ILE A 381 14.18 -9.66 3.15
C ILE A 381 15.42 -8.85 2.76
N GLY A 382 16.60 -9.25 3.18
CA GLY A 382 17.84 -8.54 2.87
C GLY A 382 18.58 -9.08 1.66
N ARG A 383 19.76 -8.51 1.45
CA ARG A 383 20.82 -9.21 0.71
C ARG A 383 21.39 -10.31 1.61
N CYS A 384 22.12 -11.26 1.02
CA CYS A 384 22.77 -12.31 1.80
C CYS A 384 23.83 -11.72 2.75
N ASP A 385 24.16 -12.42 3.83
CA ASP A 385 25.06 -11.91 4.87
C ASP A 385 26.43 -11.51 4.33
N ARG A 386 26.97 -12.22 3.34
CA ARG A 386 28.20 -11.81 2.67
C ARG A 386 28.09 -10.43 2.01
N CYS A 387 26.99 -10.17 1.29
CA CYS A 387 26.79 -8.87 0.64
C CYS A 387 26.53 -7.78 1.67
N PHE A 388 25.78 -8.09 2.72
CA PHE A 388 25.54 -7.20 3.84
C PHE A 388 26.86 -6.80 4.52
N THR A 389 27.71 -7.74 4.90
CA THR A 389 29.00 -7.47 5.55
C THR A 389 29.99 -6.79 4.60
N ALA A 390 30.05 -7.22 3.34
CA ALA A 390 31.00 -6.65 2.37
C ALA A 390 30.65 -5.21 1.97
N ARG A 391 29.35 -4.87 1.97
CA ARG A 391 28.86 -3.52 1.67
C ARG A 391 27.68 -3.20 2.58
N PRO A 392 27.93 -2.75 3.82
CA PRO A 392 26.87 -2.41 4.76
C PRO A 392 25.89 -1.38 4.15
N PRO A 393 24.57 -1.52 4.36
CA PRO A 393 23.63 -0.49 3.96
C PRO A 393 23.84 0.78 4.80
N ALA A 394 23.35 1.92 4.31
CA ALA A 394 23.45 3.18 5.05
C ALA A 394 22.65 3.16 6.37
N LEU A 395 21.57 2.37 6.40
CA LEU A 395 20.75 2.13 7.57
C LEU A 395 20.13 0.73 7.48
N ALA A 396 20.04 0.02 8.59
CA ALA A 396 19.28 -1.21 8.69
C ALA A 396 18.49 -1.26 10.00
N VAL A 397 17.30 -1.84 9.97
CA VAL A 397 16.43 -2.01 11.15
C VAL A 397 15.84 -3.42 11.17
N ARG A 398 15.52 -3.91 12.36
CA ARG A 398 14.88 -5.21 12.59
C ARG A 398 13.38 -5.03 12.72
N VAL A 399 12.61 -5.59 11.80
CA VAL A 399 11.13 -5.55 11.84
C VAL A 399 10.65 -7.00 11.88
N ASP A 400 9.90 -7.36 12.92
CA ASP A 400 9.35 -8.71 13.14
C ASP A 400 10.39 -9.84 12.99
N GLY A 401 11.57 -9.63 13.58
CA GLY A 401 12.68 -10.58 13.54
C GLY A 401 13.47 -10.62 12.23
N ARG A 402 13.12 -9.78 11.25
CA ARG A 402 13.74 -9.75 9.91
C ARG A 402 14.55 -8.46 9.70
N ARG A 403 15.61 -8.54 8.90
CA ARG A 403 16.47 -7.39 8.53
C ARG A 403 15.88 -6.61 7.36
N VAL A 404 15.60 -5.33 7.56
CA VAL A 404 15.22 -4.36 6.53
C VAL A 404 16.42 -3.44 6.28
N GLU A 405 16.86 -3.34 5.01
CA GLU A 405 18.05 -2.59 4.60
C GLU A 405 17.65 -1.36 3.78
N TYR A 406 18.19 -0.19 4.12
CA TYR A 406 18.05 1.06 3.36
C TYR A 406 19.39 1.45 2.74
N PRO A 407 19.53 1.39 1.40
CA PRO A 407 20.75 1.82 0.73
C PRO A 407 20.93 3.34 0.81
N GLN A 408 22.15 3.82 0.59
CA GLN A 408 22.51 5.24 0.75
C GLN A 408 21.58 6.18 -0.01
N HIS A 409 21.34 5.92 -1.30
CA HIS A 409 20.44 6.74 -2.12
C HIS A 409 18.96 6.77 -1.64
N VAL A 410 18.51 5.78 -0.85
CA VAL A 410 17.19 5.82 -0.21
C VAL A 410 17.27 6.70 1.03
N VAL A 411 18.28 6.51 1.87
CA VAL A 411 18.52 7.33 3.07
C VAL A 411 18.68 8.80 2.72
N ASP A 412 19.40 9.10 1.63
CA ASP A 412 19.62 10.46 1.12
C ASP A 412 18.32 11.15 0.72
N ARG A 413 17.36 10.39 0.17
CA ARG A 413 16.02 10.88 -0.22
C ARG A 413 15.02 10.92 0.93
N MET A 414 15.33 10.31 2.09
CA MET A 414 14.43 10.36 3.24
C MET A 414 14.33 11.79 3.80
N PRO A 415 13.13 12.23 4.20
CA PRO A 415 13.02 13.43 5.01
C PRO A 415 13.91 13.32 6.26
N PRO A 416 14.58 14.41 6.69
CA PRO A 416 15.50 14.38 7.83
C PRO A 416 14.88 13.77 9.09
N ALA A 417 13.62 14.10 9.38
CA ALA A 417 12.89 13.54 10.52
C ALA A 417 12.66 12.02 10.43
N LEU A 418 12.41 11.48 9.23
CA LEU A 418 12.27 10.03 9.04
C LEU A 418 13.61 9.33 9.25
N ARG A 419 14.69 9.91 8.72
CA ARG A 419 16.05 9.40 8.90
C ARG A 419 16.41 9.36 10.39
N ALA A 420 16.20 10.46 11.10
CA ALA A 420 16.44 10.55 12.55
C ALA A 420 15.63 9.48 13.32
N ALA A 421 14.32 9.39 13.05
CA ALA A 421 13.46 8.41 13.71
C ALA A 421 13.93 6.96 13.50
N LEU A 422 14.32 6.58 12.28
CA LEU A 422 14.83 5.24 12.01
C LEU A 422 16.23 5.01 12.59
N SER A 423 17.07 6.04 12.61
CA SER A 423 18.42 5.97 13.21
C SER A 423 18.40 5.81 14.73
N ASP A 424 17.38 6.37 15.38
CA ASP A 424 17.16 6.31 16.83
C ASP A 424 16.29 5.11 17.25
N SER A 425 15.76 4.35 16.28
CA SER A 425 14.91 3.20 16.57
C SER A 425 15.68 2.15 17.40
N PRO A 426 15.09 1.61 18.49
CA PRO A 426 15.70 0.52 19.26
C PRO A 426 15.88 -0.75 18.42
N ASN A 427 15.22 -0.81 17.27
CA ASN A 427 15.31 -1.91 16.33
C ASN A 427 16.47 -1.76 15.32
N ARG A 428 17.25 -0.67 15.36
CA ARG A 428 18.38 -0.47 14.45
C ARG A 428 19.42 -1.58 14.56
N ILE A 429 19.89 -2.03 13.40
CA ILE A 429 20.98 -2.99 13.26
C ILE A 429 22.24 -2.18 12.91
N CYS A 430 23.26 -2.26 13.77
CA CYS A 430 24.54 -1.60 13.58
C CYS A 430 25.43 -2.34 12.58
#